data_AF-A0A1B1LRH6-F1
#
_entry.id   AF-A0A1B1LRH6-F1
#
_cell.length_a   1.000
_cell.length_b   1.000
_cell.length_c   1.000
_cell.angle_alpha   90.00
_cell.angle_beta   90.00
_cell.angle_gamma   90.00
#
_symmetry.space_group_name_H-M   'P 1'
#
loop_
_entity.id
_entity.type
_entity.pdbx_description
1 polymer ?
#
loop_
_entity_poly.entity_id
_entity_poly.type
_entity_poly.pdbx_seq_one_letter_code
_entity_poly.pdbx_strand_id
1 'polypeptide(L)'
;MKLIQKLWKPKFTMNTINFPISAQVLIPSEDSVSLRIMFNKCENISNSITLRQTQTLTINSVSVTIENMDSTDLGNWAKFKICAKTGELGALALDLNFMGNDFRIEDTDGVHWHGDEVCFDLPGNSQKELVFWLMDKPSA
;
A
#
# COMPACT_ATOMS: atom_id res chain seq x y z
N MET A 1 3.63 53.97 -24.19
CA MET A 1 4.45 52.80 -23.82
C MET A 1 3.63 51.88 -22.93
N LYS A 2 3.28 50.66 -23.36
CA LYS A 2 2.68 49.65 -22.49
C LYS A 2 3.76 48.63 -22.12
N LEU A 3 4.04 48.48 -20.83
CA LEU A 3 4.96 47.46 -20.31
C LEU A 3 4.28 46.09 -20.41
N ILE A 4 4.78 45.19 -21.25
CA ILE A 4 4.36 43.79 -21.27
C ILE A 4 5.19 43.07 -20.21
N GLN A 5 4.62 42.84 -19.03
CA GLN A 5 5.22 41.94 -18.03
C GLN A 5 5.11 40.51 -18.56
N LYS A 6 6.23 39.96 -19.08
CA LYS A 6 6.38 38.53 -19.27
C LYS A 6 6.48 37.89 -17.89
N LEU A 7 5.35 37.42 -17.36
CA LEU A 7 5.31 36.51 -16.22
C LEU A 7 6.05 35.23 -16.62
N TRP A 8 7.29 35.10 -16.14
CA TRP A 8 8.03 33.86 -16.20
C TRP A 8 7.29 32.85 -15.32
N LYS A 9 6.55 31.92 -15.93
CA LYS A 9 6.03 30.76 -15.21
C LYS A 9 7.18 29.77 -15.12
N PRO A 10 7.81 29.56 -13.94
CA PRO A 10 8.74 28.46 -13.80
C PRO A 10 8.01 27.17 -14.20
N LYS A 11 8.56 26.44 -15.17
CA LYS A 11 8.21 25.03 -15.36
C LYS A 11 8.76 24.31 -14.13
N PHE A 12 7.98 24.29 -13.06
CA PHE A 12 8.14 23.30 -12.01
C PHE A 12 7.77 21.96 -12.65
N THR A 13 8.75 21.27 -13.22
CA THR A 13 8.72 19.81 -13.21
C THR A 13 8.82 19.41 -11.75
N MET A 14 7.66 19.33 -11.09
CA MET A 14 7.57 18.53 -9.89
C MET A 14 7.97 17.13 -10.32
N ASN A 15 9.15 16.68 -9.91
CA ASN A 15 9.38 15.25 -9.78
C ASN A 15 8.35 14.81 -8.73
N THR A 16 7.17 14.43 -9.19
CA THR A 16 6.17 13.78 -8.33
C THR A 16 6.87 12.55 -7.78
N ILE A 17 7.28 12.63 -6.53
CA ILE A 17 7.75 11.47 -5.77
C ILE A 17 6.49 10.63 -5.57
N ASN A 18 6.19 9.79 -6.54
CA ASN A 18 5.13 8.81 -6.43
C ASN A 18 5.66 7.71 -5.52
N PHE A 19 5.31 7.78 -4.24
CA PHE A 19 5.49 6.64 -3.35
C PHE A 19 4.62 5.51 -3.90
N PRO A 20 5.22 4.40 -4.31
CA PRO A 20 4.50 3.37 -5.07
C PRO A 20 3.67 2.48 -4.16
N ILE A 21 3.91 2.57 -2.85
CA ILE A 21 2.95 2.28 -1.80
C ILE A 21 2.64 3.59 -1.07
N SER A 22 1.36 3.93 -0.93
CA SER A 22 0.93 5.01 -0.04
C SER A 22 -0.03 4.50 1.01
N ALA A 23 0.23 4.87 2.26
CA ALA A 23 -0.64 4.61 3.40
C ALA A 23 -1.47 5.86 3.72
N GLN A 24 -2.79 5.72 3.80
CA GLN A 24 -3.72 6.76 4.24
C GLN A 24 -4.40 6.33 5.53
N VAL A 25 -4.32 7.16 6.56
CA VAL A 25 -5.07 6.99 7.80
C VAL A 25 -6.38 7.73 7.64
N LEU A 26 -7.50 7.00 7.55
CA LEU A 26 -8.80 7.59 7.19
C LEU A 26 -9.56 8.11 8.40
N ILE A 27 -9.52 7.38 9.52
CA ILE A 27 -10.17 7.76 10.78
C ILE A 27 -9.29 7.26 11.94
N PRO A 28 -8.48 8.13 12.56
CA PRO A 28 -7.80 7.79 13.81
C PRO A 28 -8.73 8.08 15.00
N SER A 29 -9.08 7.05 15.76
CA SER A 29 -9.51 7.20 17.16
C SER A 29 -8.41 6.65 18.09
N GLU A 30 -8.53 6.82 19.40
CA GLU A 30 -7.53 6.30 20.35
C GLU A 30 -7.31 4.79 20.18
N ASP A 31 -8.40 4.06 19.89
CA ASP A 31 -8.45 2.60 19.85
C ASP A 31 -8.77 2.01 18.48
N SER A 32 -8.99 2.81 17.44
CA SER A 32 -9.33 2.31 16.11
C SER A 32 -8.59 3.04 15.01
N VAL A 33 -8.05 2.26 14.07
CA VAL A 33 -7.34 2.77 12.91
C VAL A 33 -8.01 2.24 11.67
N SER A 34 -8.45 3.13 10.78
CA SER A 34 -8.72 2.76 9.40
C SER A 34 -7.51 3.12 8.54
N LEU A 35 -6.94 2.11 7.90
CA LEU A 35 -5.75 2.23 7.06
C LEU A 35 -6.07 1.80 5.64
N ARG A 36 -5.66 2.60 4.66
CA ARG A 36 -5.68 2.24 3.25
C ARG A 36 -4.27 2.20 2.70
N ILE A 37 -3.88 1.08 2.12
CA ILE A 37 -2.61 0.87 1.44
C ILE A 37 -2.89 0.80 -0.07
N MET A 38 -2.38 1.77 -0.82
CA MET A 38 -2.56 1.84 -2.27
C MET A 38 -1.29 1.40 -2.99
N PHE A 39 -1.44 0.50 -3.94
CA PHE A 39 -0.38 0.01 -4.81
C PHE A 39 -0.43 0.76 -6.14
N ASN A 40 0.22 1.92 -6.21
CA ASN A 40 0.02 2.91 -7.28
C ASN A 40 0.65 2.53 -8.64
N LYS A 41 1.68 1.66 -8.66
CA LYS A 41 2.38 1.17 -9.88
C LYS A 41 3.38 0.06 -9.54
N CYS A 42 3.17 -1.17 -10.03
CA CYS A 42 4.04 -2.31 -9.69
C CYS A 42 5.52 -2.12 -10.06
N GLU A 43 5.82 -1.50 -11.22
CA GLU A 43 7.18 -1.18 -11.70
C GLU A 43 8.00 -0.36 -10.69
N ASN A 44 7.32 0.38 -9.81
CA ASN A 44 7.95 1.16 -8.76
C ASN A 44 7.85 0.49 -7.39
N ILE A 45 6.91 -0.43 -7.16
CA ILE A 45 6.76 -1.13 -5.88
C ILE A 45 7.97 -2.03 -5.63
N SER A 46 8.43 -2.75 -6.68
CA SER A 46 9.71 -3.46 -6.65
C SER A 46 10.85 -2.49 -6.31
N ASN A 47 10.88 -1.30 -6.93
CA ASN A 47 11.91 -0.26 -6.70
C ASN A 47 11.83 0.51 -5.35
N SER A 48 10.66 0.66 -4.69
CA SER A 48 10.60 1.29 -3.36
C SER A 48 10.73 0.32 -2.22
N ILE A 49 10.19 -0.90 -2.36
CA ILE A 49 10.44 -1.95 -1.38
C ILE A 49 11.89 -2.47 -1.55
N THR A 50 12.56 -2.26 -2.67
CA THR A 50 14.03 -2.45 -2.72
C THR A 50 14.82 -1.37 -1.99
N LEU A 51 14.24 -0.20 -1.63
CA LEU A 51 14.91 0.72 -0.70
C LEU A 51 14.90 0.17 0.74
N ARG A 52 13.85 -0.58 1.12
CA ARG A 52 13.75 -1.41 2.34
C ARG A 52 12.76 -2.54 2.12
N GLN A 53 13.24 -3.78 2.14
CA GLN A 53 12.45 -5.00 1.85
C GLN A 53 11.19 -5.13 2.73
N THR A 54 11.22 -4.49 3.89
CA THR A 54 10.14 -4.44 4.85
C THR A 54 9.81 -2.98 5.19
N GLN A 55 8.52 -2.66 5.18
CA GLN A 55 7.98 -1.39 5.67
C GLN A 55 7.00 -1.66 6.79
N THR A 56 7.11 -0.91 7.89
CA THR A 56 6.21 -1.03 9.04
C THR A 56 5.58 0.31 9.34
N LEU A 57 4.26 0.31 9.46
CA LEU A 57 3.48 1.42 9.99
C LEU A 57 2.94 1.01 11.36
N THR A 58 3.16 1.86 12.36
CA THR A 58 2.63 1.67 13.71
C THR A 58 1.87 2.91 14.13
N ILE A 59 0.61 2.73 14.51
CA ILE A 59 -0.28 3.78 15.00
C ILE A 59 -0.97 3.23 16.25
N ASN A 60 -0.70 3.86 17.39
CA ASN A 60 -1.18 3.40 18.70
C ASN A 60 -0.87 1.91 18.93
N SER A 61 -1.90 1.09 19.18
CA SER A 61 -1.81 -0.35 19.39
C SER A 61 -1.86 -1.18 18.10
N VAL A 62 -1.90 -0.53 16.93
CA VAL A 62 -1.98 -1.20 15.63
C VAL A 62 -0.62 -1.15 14.93
N SER A 63 -0.19 -2.28 14.38
CA SER A 63 1.00 -2.38 13.52
C SER A 63 0.66 -3.12 12.23
N VAL A 64 1.05 -2.55 11.10
CA VAL A 64 0.92 -3.17 9.78
C VAL A 64 2.30 -3.18 9.13
N THR A 65 2.78 -4.38 8.84
CA THR A 65 4.04 -4.62 8.14
C THR A 65 3.76 -5.12 6.74
N ILE A 66 4.46 -4.57 5.74
CA ILE A 66 4.45 -5.01 4.35
C ILE A 66 5.86 -5.48 4.01
N GLU A 67 5.99 -6.70 3.54
CA GLU A 67 7.26 -7.32 3.19
C GLU A 67 7.22 -7.77 1.72
N ASN A 68 8.22 -7.40 0.92
CA ASN A 68 8.46 -8.03 -0.38
C ASN A 68 9.20 -9.35 -0.16
N MET A 69 8.62 -10.41 -0.67
CA MET A 69 9.13 -11.77 -0.53
C MET A 69 9.88 -12.17 -1.80
N ASP A 70 11.04 -12.80 -1.62
CA ASP A 70 11.74 -13.46 -2.71
C ASP A 70 10.84 -14.56 -3.29
N SER A 71 10.67 -14.58 -4.61
CA SER A 71 9.91 -15.65 -5.25
C SER A 71 10.30 -15.91 -6.71
N THR A 72 10.20 -17.17 -7.11
CA THR A 72 10.50 -17.67 -8.45
C THR A 72 9.26 -18.19 -9.20
N ASP A 73 8.10 -18.24 -8.55
CA ASP A 73 6.97 -19.04 -9.04
C ASP A 73 6.11 -18.36 -10.11
N LEU A 74 6.18 -17.03 -10.21
CA LEU A 74 5.35 -16.25 -11.13
C LEU A 74 6.14 -15.20 -11.92
N GLY A 75 7.33 -15.53 -12.41
CA GLY A 75 8.05 -14.75 -13.45
C GLY A 75 8.00 -13.22 -13.28
N ASN A 76 7.06 -12.56 -13.97
CA ASN A 76 6.83 -11.13 -13.92
C ASN A 76 5.89 -10.66 -12.79
N TRP A 77 5.90 -11.31 -11.63
CA TRP A 77 5.06 -10.93 -10.50
C TRP A 77 5.92 -10.74 -9.26
N ALA A 78 5.61 -9.70 -8.48
CA ALA A 78 6.22 -9.48 -7.18
C ALA A 78 5.32 -10.06 -6.08
N LYS A 79 5.92 -10.79 -5.14
CA LYS A 79 5.21 -11.40 -4.00
C LYS A 79 5.33 -10.50 -2.78
N PHE A 80 4.22 -10.31 -2.08
CA PHE A 80 4.16 -9.52 -0.86
C PHE A 80 3.43 -10.27 0.25
N LYS A 81 3.85 -9.98 1.47
CA LYS A 81 3.14 -10.39 2.68
C LYS A 81 2.81 -9.17 3.51
N ILE A 82 1.56 -9.07 3.91
CA ILE A 82 1.10 -8.11 4.91
C ILE A 82 0.86 -8.85 6.21
N CYS A 83 1.44 -8.34 7.29
CA CYS A 83 1.17 -8.78 8.65
C CYS A 83 0.55 -7.60 9.41
N ALA A 84 -0.74 -7.72 9.72
CA ALA A 84 -1.47 -6.74 10.51
C ALA A 84 -1.72 -7.28 11.91
N LYS A 85 -1.49 -6.45 12.93
CA LYS A 85 -1.62 -6.80 14.35
C LYS A 85 -2.27 -5.67 15.11
N THR A 86 -3.14 -6.03 16.05
CA THR A 86 -3.79 -5.10 16.97
C THR A 86 -3.49 -5.49 18.42
N GLY A 87 -3.28 -4.50 19.29
CA GLY A 87 -3.19 -4.70 20.74
C GLY A 87 -4.56 -4.86 21.38
N GLU A 88 -4.60 -4.98 22.71
CA GLU A 88 -5.81 -5.36 23.48
C GLU A 88 -7.06 -4.53 23.16
N LEU A 89 -6.90 -3.21 23.02
CA LEU A 89 -7.99 -2.29 22.70
C LEU A 89 -8.03 -1.87 21.22
N GLY A 90 -7.04 -2.27 20.42
CA GLY A 90 -6.89 -1.80 19.05
C GLY A 90 -7.84 -2.49 18.06
N ALA A 91 -8.56 -1.73 17.25
CA ALA A 91 -9.25 -2.24 16.07
C ALA A 91 -8.59 -1.68 14.80
N LEU A 92 -8.55 -2.48 13.75
CA LEU A 92 -8.04 -2.09 12.45
C LEU A 92 -9.06 -2.43 11.37
N ALA A 93 -9.40 -1.47 10.54
CA ALA A 93 -9.97 -1.72 9.21
C ALA A 93 -8.87 -1.49 8.18
N LEU A 94 -8.49 -2.52 7.43
CA LEU A 94 -7.42 -2.45 6.42
C LEU A 94 -7.97 -2.63 5.01
N ASP A 95 -7.74 -1.62 4.19
CA ASP A 95 -8.03 -1.64 2.76
C ASP A 95 -6.73 -1.75 1.96
N LEU A 96 -6.61 -2.74 1.09
CA LEU A 96 -5.57 -2.84 0.09
C LEU A 96 -6.17 -2.48 -1.26
N ASN A 97 -5.80 -1.34 -1.81
CA ASN A 97 -6.26 -0.89 -3.11
C ASN A 97 -5.17 -1.14 -4.16
N PHE A 98 -5.48 -1.94 -5.18
CA PHE A 98 -4.53 -2.32 -6.23
C PHE A 98 -4.52 -1.35 -7.41
N MET A 99 -5.32 -0.29 -7.40
CA MET A 99 -5.30 0.82 -8.36
C MET A 99 -5.35 0.37 -9.83
N GLY A 100 -6.15 -0.67 -10.12
CA GLY A 100 -6.29 -1.29 -11.44
C GLY A 100 -5.13 -2.18 -11.89
N ASN A 101 -4.19 -2.52 -11.00
CA ASN A 101 -3.16 -3.52 -11.28
C ASN A 101 -3.71 -4.94 -11.18
N ASP A 102 -3.15 -5.87 -11.96
CA ASP A 102 -3.45 -7.30 -11.83
C ASP A 102 -2.80 -7.83 -10.55
N PHE A 103 -3.59 -8.49 -9.70
CA PHE A 103 -3.13 -9.07 -8.44
C PHE A 103 -3.70 -10.47 -8.22
N ARG A 104 -3.09 -11.25 -7.32
CA ARG A 104 -3.58 -12.56 -6.85
C ARG A 104 -3.41 -12.67 -5.35
N ILE A 105 -4.30 -13.38 -4.66
CA ILE A 105 -4.21 -13.62 -3.22
C ILE A 105 -4.16 -15.13 -2.96
N GLU A 106 -3.28 -15.56 -2.07
CA GLU A 106 -3.09 -16.99 -1.74
C GLU A 106 -4.19 -17.52 -0.80
N ASP A 107 -4.57 -16.74 0.20
CA ASP A 107 -5.61 -17.07 1.18
C ASP A 107 -6.65 -15.93 1.25
N THR A 108 -7.91 -16.27 0.97
CA THR A 108 -9.03 -15.34 0.96
C THR A 108 -9.94 -15.47 2.18
N ASP A 109 -9.57 -16.29 3.16
CA ASP A 109 -10.39 -16.46 4.35
C ASP A 109 -10.49 -15.15 5.12
N GLY A 110 -11.71 -14.70 5.39
CA GLY A 110 -11.97 -13.47 6.14
C GLY A 110 -11.45 -12.19 5.47
N VAL A 111 -11.36 -12.15 4.13
CA VAL A 111 -11.23 -10.91 3.37
C VAL A 111 -12.50 -10.64 2.56
N HIS A 112 -12.74 -9.37 2.26
CA HIS A 112 -13.85 -8.86 1.48
C HIS A 112 -13.34 -8.16 0.22
N TRP A 113 -14.14 -8.19 -0.84
CA TRP A 113 -13.76 -7.69 -2.16
C TRP A 113 -14.61 -6.50 -2.55
N HIS A 114 -13.96 -5.40 -2.95
CA HIS A 114 -14.62 -4.19 -3.44
C HIS A 114 -13.92 -3.68 -4.71
N GLY A 115 -14.28 -4.25 -5.85
CA GLY A 115 -13.64 -3.90 -7.13
C GLY A 115 -12.19 -4.38 -7.16
N ASP A 116 -11.24 -3.43 -7.22
CA ASP A 116 -9.80 -3.66 -7.10
C ASP A 116 -9.27 -3.47 -5.68
N GLU A 117 -10.16 -3.51 -4.68
CA GLU A 117 -9.82 -3.42 -3.26
C GLU A 117 -10.05 -4.76 -2.53
N VAL A 118 -9.14 -5.06 -1.61
CA VAL A 118 -9.24 -6.16 -0.64
C VAL A 118 -9.27 -5.59 0.75
N CYS A 119 -10.33 -5.88 1.47
CA CYS A 119 -10.60 -5.31 2.77
C CYS A 119 -10.68 -6.40 3.83
N PHE A 120 -10.19 -6.12 5.03
CA PHE A 120 -10.50 -6.93 6.20
C PHE A 120 -10.41 -6.11 7.47
N ASP A 121 -11.20 -6.55 8.47
CA ASP A 121 -11.20 -5.95 9.79
C ASP A 121 -10.50 -6.88 10.79
N LEU A 122 -9.74 -6.29 11.71
CA LEU A 122 -9.14 -6.96 12.85
C LEU A 122 -9.66 -6.33 14.14
N PRO A 123 -10.33 -7.10 15.01
CA PRO A 123 -10.71 -6.63 16.34
C PRO A 123 -9.50 -6.57 17.27
N GLY A 124 -9.72 -6.17 18.53
CA GLY A 124 -8.72 -6.20 19.61
C GLY A 124 -7.96 -7.51 19.71
N ASN A 125 -6.68 -7.42 20.06
CA ASN A 125 -5.79 -8.55 20.35
C ASN A 125 -5.76 -9.61 19.23
N SER A 126 -5.76 -9.17 17.97
CA SER A 126 -5.85 -10.03 16.80
C SER A 126 -4.71 -9.81 15.84
N GLN A 127 -4.46 -10.81 14.99
CA GLN A 127 -3.50 -10.70 13.91
C GLN A 127 -4.02 -11.38 12.65
N LYS A 128 -3.64 -10.86 11.51
CA LYS A 128 -3.88 -11.47 10.21
C LYS A 128 -2.66 -11.33 9.33
N GLU A 129 -2.37 -12.40 8.60
CA GLU A 129 -1.40 -12.38 7.52
C GLU A 129 -2.15 -12.51 6.20
N LEU A 130 -1.70 -11.76 5.19
CA LEU A 130 -2.23 -11.84 3.85
C LEU A 130 -1.07 -11.86 2.87
N VAL A 131 -1.02 -12.90 2.05
CA VAL A 131 -0.01 -13.06 1.00
C VAL A 131 -0.67 -12.81 -0.34
N PHE A 132 -0.07 -11.91 -1.12
CA PHE A 132 -0.57 -11.57 -2.43
C PHE A 132 0.58 -11.35 -3.41
N TRP A 133 0.22 -11.44 -4.68
CA TRP A 133 1.09 -11.19 -5.80
C TRP A 133 0.56 -10.01 -6.58
N LEU A 134 1.46 -9.15 -7.05
CA LEU A 134 1.14 -8.04 -7.93
C LEU A 134 1.92 -8.22 -9.23
N MET A 135 1.25 -8.11 -10.37
CA MET A 135 1.90 -8.27 -11.66
C MET A 135 2.85 -7.08 -11.89
N ASP A 136 4.13 -7.39 -12.04
CA ASP A 136 5.12 -6.46 -12.53
C ASP A 136 4.97 -6.37 -14.06
N LYS A 137 4.70 -5.17 -14.58
CA LYS A 137 4.69 -4.97 -16.02
C LYS A 137 6.15 -4.88 -16.45
N PRO A 138 6.67 -5.80 -17.30
CA PRO A 138 8.00 -5.63 -17.82
C PRO A 138 8.07 -4.33 -18.60
N SER A 139 9.16 -3.58 -18.42
CA SER A 139 9.49 -2.44 -19.27
C SER A 139 9.54 -2.91 -20.73
N ALA A 140 8.66 -2.33 -21.56
CA ALA A 140 8.65 -2.53 -23.01
C ALA A 140 9.99 -2.10 -23.64
#